data_AF-A0A7G2IZU0-F1
#
_entry.id   AF-A0A7G2IZU0-F1
#
_cell.length_a   1.000
_cell.length_b   1.000
_cell.length_c   1.000
_cell.angle_alpha   90.00
_cell.angle_beta   90.00
_cell.angle_gamma   90.00
#
_symmetry.space_group_name_H-M   'P 1'
#
loop_
_entity.id
_entity.type
_entity.pdbx_description
1 polymer ?
#
loop_
_entity_poly.entity_id
_entity_poly.type
_entity_poly.pdbx_seq_one_letter_code
_entity_poly.pdbx_strand_id
1 'polypeptide(L)'
;MSRQDIRDEFKQSEGDPHVKGKIRQMQRAAAQRRMMADVPKADVIVTNPTHYSVALKYDENKMSAPKVVAKGAGLVALRIREIGAEHRVPTLEAPPLARALYRHAEIGQQIPGQLYAAVAEVLAWVWQLKRWRLAGGKRPPQPENLPVPEALDFMNEKNTDG
;
A
#
# COMPACT_ATOMS: atom_id res chain seq x y z
N MET A 1 36.84 -39.81 5.27
CA MET A 1 35.55 -39.10 5.31
C MET A 1 34.54 -39.90 4.50
N SER A 2 33.43 -40.30 5.11
CA SER A 2 32.44 -41.15 4.46
C SER A 2 31.49 -40.32 3.57
N ARG A 3 30.91 -40.94 2.53
CA ARG A 3 29.86 -40.28 1.71
C ARG A 3 28.59 -39.97 2.52
N GLN A 4 28.44 -40.59 3.69
CA GLN A 4 27.34 -40.33 4.63
C GLN A 4 27.59 -39.01 5.37
N ASP A 5 28.82 -38.80 5.85
CA ASP A 5 29.22 -37.60 6.62
C ASP A 5 29.07 -36.32 5.78
N ILE A 6 29.44 -36.38 4.49
CA ILE A 6 29.31 -35.25 3.55
C ILE A 6 27.84 -34.91 3.27
N ARG A 7 26.94 -35.90 3.25
CA ARG A 7 25.49 -35.69 3.04
C ARG A 7 24.81 -35.09 4.27
N ASP A 8 25.24 -35.51 5.45
CA ASP A 8 24.68 -35.01 6.71
C ASP A 8 25.22 -33.61 7.04
N GLU A 9 26.47 -33.30 6.68
CA GLU A 9 27.01 -31.93 6.68
C GLU A 9 26.28 -31.01 5.67
N PHE A 10 25.93 -31.50 4.49
CA PHE A 10 25.14 -30.71 3.51
C PHE A 10 23.71 -30.41 4.01
N LYS A 11 23.08 -31.34 4.73
CA LYS A 11 21.76 -31.11 5.35
C LYS A 11 21.85 -30.17 6.57
N GLN A 12 22.95 -30.21 7.32
CA GLN A 12 23.17 -29.31 8.46
C GLN A 12 23.56 -27.89 8.02
N SER A 13 24.30 -27.73 6.92
CA SER A 13 24.71 -26.40 6.42
C SER A 13 23.56 -25.61 5.80
N GLU A 14 22.58 -26.29 5.20
CA GLU A 14 21.38 -25.64 4.65
C GLU A 14 20.20 -25.61 5.64
N GLY A 15 20.14 -26.44 6.68
CA GLY A 15 19.02 -26.47 7.63
C GLY A 15 17.70 -26.99 7.03
N ASP A 16 16.84 -27.57 7.88
CA ASP A 16 15.60 -28.24 7.46
C ASP A 16 14.66 -27.30 6.67
N PRO A 17 14.27 -27.65 5.42
CA PRO A 17 13.31 -26.90 4.61
C PRO A 17 12.00 -26.55 5.34
N HIS A 18 11.49 -27.42 6.22
CA HIS A 18 10.30 -27.17 7.02
C HIS A 18 10.53 -26.06 8.06
N VAL A 19 11.70 -26.05 8.70
CA VAL A 19 12.09 -25.00 9.65
C VAL A 19 12.27 -23.66 8.93
N LYS A 20 12.97 -23.64 7.78
CA LYS A 20 13.09 -22.46 6.91
C LYS A 20 11.72 -21.94 6.44
N GLY A 21 10.80 -22.83 6.09
CA GLY A 21 9.43 -22.48 5.71
C GLY A 21 8.67 -21.80 6.84
N LYS A 22 8.72 -22.39 8.05
CA LYS A 22 8.08 -21.83 9.24
C LYS A 22 8.65 -20.46 9.63
N ILE A 23 9.97 -20.29 9.55
CA ILE A 23 10.62 -18.99 9.79
C ILE A 23 10.10 -17.93 8.81
N ARG A 24 10.07 -18.24 7.51
CA ARG A 24 9.54 -17.31 6.48
C ARG A 24 8.07 -16.97 6.71
N GLN A 25 7.25 -17.94 7.09
CA GLN A 25 5.83 -17.71 7.42
C GLN A 25 5.69 -16.77 8.63
N MET A 26 6.45 -17.00 9.71
CA MET A 26 6.44 -16.13 10.89
C MET A 26 6.90 -14.71 10.56
N GLN A 27 7.96 -14.57 9.75
CA GLN A 27 8.45 -13.27 9.29
C GLN A 27 7.40 -12.52 8.47
N ARG A 28 6.71 -13.19 7.54
CA ARG A 28 5.60 -12.60 6.76
C ARG A 28 4.44 -12.17 7.66
N ALA A 29 4.03 -13.01 8.60
CA ALA A 29 2.97 -12.67 9.56
C ALA A 29 3.36 -11.47 10.44
N ALA A 30 4.61 -11.39 10.91
CA ALA A 30 5.11 -10.25 11.66
C ALA A 30 5.15 -8.96 10.80
N ALA A 31 5.59 -9.05 9.55
CA ALA A 31 5.58 -7.93 8.61
C ALA A 31 4.16 -7.43 8.35
N GLN A 32 3.21 -8.34 8.10
CA GLN A 32 1.80 -8.00 7.88
C GLN A 32 1.18 -7.34 9.12
N ARG A 33 1.45 -7.85 10.33
CA ARG A 33 0.98 -7.23 11.58
C ARG A 33 1.51 -5.80 11.74
N ARG A 34 2.79 -5.57 11.46
CA ARG A 34 3.38 -4.22 11.50
C ARG A 34 2.73 -3.28 10.50
N MET A 35 2.55 -3.74 9.25
CA MET A 35 1.87 -2.97 8.21
C MET A 35 0.44 -2.58 8.63
N MET A 36 -0.33 -3.52 9.20
CA MET A 36 -1.70 -3.25 9.66
C MET A 36 -1.73 -2.25 10.82
N ALA A 37 -0.73 -2.26 11.71
CA ALA A 37 -0.62 -1.30 12.81
C ALA A 37 -0.30 0.13 12.35
N ASP A 38 0.15 0.32 11.11
CA ASP A 38 0.41 1.64 10.53
C ASP A 38 -0.79 2.21 9.76
N VAL A 39 -1.81 1.40 9.44
CA VAL A 39 -3.04 1.86 8.77
C VAL A 39 -3.75 2.97 9.56
N PRO A 40 -3.92 2.90 10.90
CA PRO A 40 -4.56 3.98 11.68
C PRO A 40 -3.84 5.32 11.60
N LYS A 41 -2.55 5.33 11.21
CA LYS A 41 -1.72 6.54 11.12
C LYS A 41 -1.74 7.16 9.72
N ALA A 42 -2.47 6.55 8.78
CA ALA A 42 -2.60 7.05 7.41
C ALA A 42 -3.50 8.28 7.37
N ASP A 43 -3.22 9.18 6.43
CA ASP A 43 -4.06 10.34 6.15
C ASP A 43 -5.22 9.98 5.22
N VAL A 44 -5.02 8.98 4.36
CA VAL A 44 -6.01 8.53 3.38
C VAL A 44 -5.74 7.10 2.93
N ILE A 45 -6.80 6.39 2.56
CA ILE A 45 -6.73 5.10 1.88
C ILE A 45 -7.31 5.26 0.47
N VAL A 46 -6.49 5.00 -0.54
CA VAL A 46 -6.89 4.99 -1.95
C VAL A 46 -7.28 3.58 -2.35
N THR A 47 -8.46 3.40 -2.95
CA THR A 47 -9.00 2.06 -3.25
C THR A 47 -9.34 1.89 -4.73
N ASN A 48 -9.05 0.70 -5.24
CA ASN A 48 -9.76 0.11 -6.36
C ASN A 48 -10.72 -0.92 -5.74
N PRO A 49 -12.05 -0.72 -5.79
CA PRO A 49 -12.99 -1.56 -5.07
C PRO A 49 -12.72 -3.04 -5.30
N THR A 50 -12.85 -3.83 -4.23
CA THR A 50 -12.61 -5.28 -4.16
C THR A 50 -11.19 -5.77 -4.52
N HIS A 51 -10.35 -4.95 -5.17
CA HIS A 51 -9.05 -5.36 -5.68
C HIS A 51 -7.89 -4.86 -4.85
N TYR A 52 -7.76 -3.53 -4.68
CA TYR A 52 -6.57 -2.90 -4.10
C TYR A 52 -6.92 -1.87 -3.04
N SER A 53 -6.06 -1.74 -2.03
CA SER A 53 -6.12 -0.64 -1.07
C SER A 53 -4.71 -0.23 -0.69
N VAL A 54 -4.46 1.08 -0.78
CA VAL A 54 -3.17 1.69 -0.48
C VAL A 54 -3.38 2.83 0.51
N ALA A 55 -2.75 2.71 1.67
CA ALA A 55 -2.77 3.72 2.72
C ALA A 55 -1.55 4.65 2.56
N LEU A 56 -1.82 5.95 2.49
CA LEU A 56 -0.82 7.00 2.33
C LEU A 56 -0.73 7.85 3.59
N LYS A 57 0.48 8.32 3.88
CA LYS A 57 0.77 9.27 4.94
C LYS A 57 1.62 10.42 4.39
N TYR A 58 1.31 11.64 4.82
CA TYR A 58 2.12 12.80 4.48
C TYR A 58 2.19 13.77 5.66
N ASP A 59 3.41 14.10 6.07
CA ASP A 59 3.71 15.16 7.03
C ASP A 59 4.47 16.27 6.30
N GLU A 60 3.78 17.36 6.00
CA GLU A 60 4.32 18.50 5.23
C GLU A 60 5.57 19.12 5.85
N ASN A 61 5.77 18.98 7.17
CA ASN A 61 6.90 19.59 7.88
C ASN A 61 8.13 18.67 7.90
N LYS A 62 7.98 17.39 7.56
CA LYS A 62 9.02 16.37 7.75
C LYS A 62 9.30 15.52 6.52
N MET A 63 8.40 15.52 5.54
CA MET A 63 8.47 14.63 4.39
C MET A 63 8.57 15.43 3.09
N SER A 64 9.53 15.09 2.25
CA SER A 64 9.65 15.64 0.89
C SER A 64 8.57 15.14 -0.06
N ALA A 65 7.95 13.99 0.24
CA ALA A 65 6.87 13.41 -0.53
C ALA A 65 6.02 12.45 0.33
N PRO A 66 4.75 12.19 -0.07
CA PRO A 66 3.89 11.21 0.59
C PRO A 66 4.49 9.81 0.55
N LYS A 67 4.23 9.02 1.59
CA LYS A 67 4.75 7.67 1.74
C LYS A 67 3.64 6.64 1.85
N VAL A 68 3.87 5.46 1.29
CA VAL A 68 2.99 4.30 1.47
C VAL A 68 3.26 3.67 2.84
N VAL A 69 2.23 3.61 3.68
CA VAL A 69 2.31 2.97 5.01
C VAL A 69 1.71 1.57 5.01
N ALA A 70 0.75 1.29 4.12
CA ALA A 70 0.25 -0.04 3.87
C ALA A 70 -0.23 -0.17 2.43
N LYS A 71 -0.06 -1.34 1.81
CA LYS A 71 -0.72 -1.69 0.55
C LYS A 71 -1.10 -3.16 0.56
N GLY A 72 -2.20 -3.50 -0.12
CA GLY A 72 -2.66 -4.87 -0.20
C GLY A 72 -3.59 -5.10 -1.37
N ALA A 73 -3.71 -6.38 -1.75
CA ALA A 73 -4.70 -6.88 -2.69
C ALA A 73 -5.66 -7.86 -2.02
N GLY A 74 -6.85 -8.05 -2.60
CA GLY A 74 -7.85 -9.04 -2.15
C GLY A 74 -8.18 -8.92 -0.65
N LEU A 75 -8.00 -10.01 0.11
CA LEU A 75 -8.28 -10.04 1.55
C LEU A 75 -7.43 -9.04 2.35
N VAL A 76 -6.19 -8.79 1.94
CA VAL A 76 -5.33 -7.79 2.60
C VAL A 76 -5.87 -6.38 2.36
N ALA A 77 -6.34 -6.10 1.13
CA ALA A 77 -6.99 -4.83 0.80
C ALA A 77 -8.26 -4.63 1.62
N LEU A 78 -9.09 -5.68 1.74
CA LEU A 78 -10.29 -5.67 2.57
C LEU A 78 -9.94 -5.32 4.02
N ARG A 79 -8.93 -6.00 4.59
CA ARG A 79 -8.51 -5.75 5.97
C ARG A 79 -8.01 -4.32 6.21
N ILE A 80 -7.29 -3.74 5.24
CA ILE A 80 -6.86 -2.33 5.31
C ILE A 80 -8.07 -1.40 5.39
N ARG A 81 -9.12 -1.64 4.57
CA ARG A 81 -10.34 -0.83 4.60
C ARG A 81 -11.11 -0.97 5.92
N GLU A 82 -11.20 -2.17 6.47
CA GLU A 82 -11.85 -2.41 7.77
C GLU A 82 -11.17 -1.61 8.88
N ILE A 83 -9.84 -1.72 8.99
CA ILE A 83 -9.06 -0.98 9.99
C ILE A 83 -9.17 0.53 9.74
N GLY A 84 -9.10 0.96 8.47
CA GLY A 84 -9.29 2.36 8.10
C GLY A 84 -10.63 2.92 8.56
N ALA A 85 -11.71 2.16 8.35
CA ALA A 85 -13.05 2.54 8.77
C ALA A 85 -13.17 2.62 10.31
N GLU A 86 -12.63 1.63 11.03
CA GLU A 86 -12.59 1.61 12.50
C GLU A 86 -11.91 2.86 13.07
N HIS A 87 -10.81 3.29 12.45
CA HIS A 87 -10.02 4.44 12.88
C HIS A 87 -10.40 5.76 12.19
N ARG A 88 -11.49 5.78 11.41
CA ARG A 88 -12.02 6.97 10.70
C ARG A 88 -11.03 7.60 9.72
N VAL A 89 -10.13 6.80 9.17
CA VAL A 89 -9.24 7.20 8.07
C VAL A 89 -10.09 7.42 6.83
N PRO A 90 -10.03 8.60 6.18
CA PRO A 90 -10.74 8.86 4.94
C PRO A 90 -10.37 7.86 3.84
N THR A 91 -11.38 7.37 3.11
CA THR A 91 -11.18 6.50 1.96
C THR A 91 -11.62 7.22 0.70
N LEU A 92 -10.81 7.14 -0.36
CA LEU A 92 -11.12 7.65 -1.69
C LEU A 92 -11.09 6.50 -2.69
N GLU A 93 -12.17 6.36 -3.45
CA GLU A 93 -12.21 5.44 -4.57
C GLU A 93 -11.55 6.09 -5.80
N ALA A 94 -10.39 5.56 -6.19
CA ALA A 94 -9.67 6.01 -7.38
C ALA A 94 -8.95 4.80 -8.01
N PRO A 95 -9.66 4.00 -8.83
CA PRO A 95 -9.13 2.73 -9.33
C PRO A 95 -7.80 2.85 -10.09
N PRO A 96 -7.59 3.82 -11.02
CA PRO A 96 -6.31 4.00 -11.71
C PRO A 96 -5.16 4.30 -10.75
N LEU A 97 -5.37 5.24 -9.82
CA LEU A 97 -4.36 5.63 -8.83
C LEU A 97 -4.03 4.47 -7.88
N ALA A 98 -5.04 3.75 -7.40
CA ALA A 98 -4.83 2.60 -6.51
C ALA A 98 -4.01 1.50 -7.19
N ARG A 99 -4.25 1.23 -8.48
CA ARG A 99 -3.46 0.27 -9.27
C ARG A 99 -2.01 0.74 -9.43
N ALA A 100 -1.81 1.99 -9.85
CA ALA A 100 -0.49 2.57 -10.05
C ALA A 100 0.33 2.57 -8.74
N LEU A 101 -0.28 3.02 -7.64
CA LEU A 101 0.36 3.01 -6.32
C LEU A 101 0.70 1.60 -5.85
N TYR A 102 -0.23 0.63 -6.03
CA TYR A 102 0.01 -0.74 -5.61
C TYR A 102 1.21 -1.36 -6.34
N ARG A 103 1.31 -1.13 -7.65
CA ARG A 103 2.38 -1.68 -8.50
C ARG A 103 3.72 -0.97 -8.33
N HIS A 104 3.72 0.36 -8.25
CA HIS A 104 4.96 1.15 -8.41
C HIS A 104 5.47 1.78 -7.10
N ALA A 105 4.70 1.79 -6.01
CA ALA A 105 5.13 2.38 -4.74
C ALA A 105 5.34 1.31 -3.66
N GLU A 106 6.48 1.36 -2.96
CA GLU A 106 6.82 0.38 -1.93
C GLU A 106 6.41 0.80 -0.51
N ILE A 107 6.01 -0.18 0.30
CA ILE A 107 5.68 0.09 1.71
C ILE A 107 6.93 0.61 2.41
N GLY A 108 6.79 1.68 3.16
CA GLY A 108 7.93 2.30 3.82
C GLY A 108 8.62 3.37 2.98
N GLN A 109 8.29 3.51 1.70
CA GLN A 109 8.97 4.42 0.78
C GLN A 109 8.07 5.56 0.31
N GLN A 110 8.71 6.61 -0.20
CA GLN A 110 8.02 7.71 -0.88
C GLN A 110 7.39 7.18 -2.17
N ILE A 111 6.26 7.78 -2.56
CA ILE A 111 5.62 7.47 -3.83
C ILE A 111 6.51 7.89 -5.01
N PRO A 112 6.37 7.28 -6.20
CA PRO A 112 7.06 7.74 -7.41
C PRO A 112 6.68 9.18 -7.78
N GLY A 113 7.64 9.96 -8.28
CA GLY A 113 7.45 11.35 -8.73
C GLY A 113 6.32 11.52 -9.76
N GLN A 114 6.14 10.52 -10.62
CA GLN A 114 5.10 10.50 -11.64
C GLN A 114 3.67 10.48 -11.05
N LEU A 115 3.50 10.07 -9.79
CA LEU A 115 2.22 10.04 -9.09
C LEU A 115 1.99 11.25 -8.18
N TYR A 116 2.93 12.20 -8.14
CA TYR A 116 2.85 13.35 -7.23
C TYR A 116 1.61 14.22 -7.50
N ALA A 117 1.31 14.52 -8.77
CA ALA A 117 0.17 15.36 -9.11
C ALA A 117 -1.15 14.70 -8.65
N ALA A 118 -1.37 13.44 -9.02
CA ALA A 118 -2.56 12.70 -8.60
C ALA A 118 -2.68 12.59 -7.08
N VAL A 119 -1.60 12.29 -6.36
CA VAL A 119 -1.64 12.20 -4.89
C VAL A 119 -1.81 13.56 -4.22
N ALA A 120 -1.28 14.64 -4.79
CA ALA A 120 -1.48 15.99 -4.28
C ALA A 120 -2.96 16.38 -4.27
N GLU A 121 -3.71 16.04 -5.34
CA GLU A 121 -5.16 16.27 -5.38
C GLU A 121 -5.91 15.46 -4.31
N VAL A 122 -5.51 14.21 -4.08
CA VAL A 122 -6.07 13.39 -2.99
C VAL A 122 -5.81 14.04 -1.63
N LEU A 123 -4.58 14.50 -1.37
CA LEU A 123 -4.23 15.14 -0.10
C LEU A 123 -4.93 16.49 0.09
N ALA A 124 -5.08 17.27 -0.98
CA ALA A 124 -5.86 18.50 -0.96
C ALA A 124 -7.33 18.23 -0.57
N TRP A 125 -7.93 17.18 -1.12
CA TRP A 125 -9.27 16.73 -0.72
C TRP A 125 -9.33 16.32 0.76
N VAL A 126 -8.35 15.55 1.25
CA VAL A 126 -8.27 15.17 2.68
C VAL A 126 -8.20 16.40 3.58
N TRP A 127 -7.42 17.41 3.19
CA TRP A 127 -7.30 18.66 3.94
C TRP A 127 -8.61 19.44 3.98
N GLN A 128 -9.30 19.56 2.84
CA GLN A 128 -10.63 20.15 2.78
C GLN A 128 -11.63 19.38 3.64
N LEU A 129 -11.54 18.05 3.66
CA LEU A 129 -12.41 17.19 4.47
C LEU A 129 -12.15 17.38 5.97
N LYS A 130 -10.88 17.47 6.38
CA LYS A 130 -10.48 17.80 7.76
C LYS A 130 -11.01 19.18 8.16
N ARG A 131 -10.87 20.20 7.30
CA ARG A 131 -11.38 21.55 7.54
C ARG A 131 -12.90 21.58 7.68
N TRP A 132 -13.62 20.90 6.80
CA TRP A 132 -15.08 20.79 6.85
C TRP A 132 -15.55 20.11 8.14
N ARG A 133 -14.87 19.05 8.60
CA ARG A 133 -15.21 18.38 9.88
C ARG A 133 -15.07 19.31 11.09
N LEU A 134 -14.16 20.29 11.05
CA LEU A 134 -13.91 21.22 12.15
C LEU A 134 -14.79 22.48 12.08
N ALA A 135 -14.92 23.07 10.90
CA ALA A 135 -15.56 24.38 10.71
C ALA A 135 -17.01 24.29 10.19
N GLY A 136 -17.47 23.11 9.78
CA GLY A 136 -18.77 22.91 9.14
C GLY A 136 -18.82 23.42 7.69
N GLY A 137 -20.04 23.65 7.19
CA GLY A 137 -20.29 24.12 5.82
C GLY A 137 -20.55 22.99 4.82
N LYS A 138 -20.31 23.27 3.52
CA LYS A 138 -20.51 22.30 2.44
C LYS A 138 -19.41 21.24 2.47
N ARG A 139 -19.79 19.97 2.43
CA ARG A 139 -18.84 18.86 2.33
C ARG A 139 -18.08 18.97 1.02
N PRO A 140 -16.73 18.87 1.03
CA PRO A 140 -15.96 18.94 -0.21
C PRO A 140 -16.33 17.75 -1.12
N PRO A 141 -16.50 17.98 -2.43
CA PRO A 141 -16.71 16.91 -3.39
C PRO A 141 -15.48 16.02 -3.43
N GLN A 142 -15.67 14.73 -3.76
CA GLN A 142 -14.53 13.87 -4.04
C GLN A 142 -13.86 14.31 -5.34
N PRO A 143 -12.53 14.26 -5.45
CA PRO A 143 -11.84 14.58 -6.69
C PRO A 143 -12.19 13.51 -7.75
N GLU A 144 -12.49 13.98 -8.95
CA GLU A 144 -12.73 13.15 -10.12
C GLU A 144 -11.60 13.38 -11.14
N ASN A 145 -11.34 12.42 -12.03
CA ASN A 145 -10.35 12.54 -13.11
C ASN A 145 -8.93 12.88 -12.64
N LEU A 146 -8.45 12.19 -11.58
CA LEU A 146 -7.08 12.36 -11.09
C LEU A 146 -6.06 12.19 -12.23
N PRO A 147 -5.02 13.04 -12.32
CA PRO A 147 -4.02 13.03 -13.38
C PRO A 147 -3.01 11.89 -13.19
N VAL A 148 -3.49 10.65 -13.32
CA VAL A 148 -2.68 9.43 -13.28
C VAL A 148 -2.12 9.19 -14.68
N PRO A 149 -0.79 9.14 -14.86
CA PRO A 149 -0.21 8.82 -16.16
C PRO A 149 -0.69 7.45 -16.66
N GLU A 150 -1.21 7.37 -17.88
CA GLU A 150 -1.75 6.13 -18.46
C GLU A 150 -0.72 4.99 -18.44
N ALA A 151 0.56 5.29 -18.64
CA ALA A 151 1.65 4.32 -18.61
C ALA A 151 1.85 3.61 -17.26
N LEU A 152 1.31 4.15 -16.16
CA LEU A 152 1.38 3.53 -14.84
C LEU A 152 0.09 2.77 -14.48
N ASP A 153 -0.94 2.90 -15.31
CA ASP A 153 -2.17 2.15 -15.19
C ASP A 153 -2.16 0.94 -16.14
N PHE A 154 -1.80 -0.20 -15.58
CA PHE A 154 -1.61 -1.43 -16.31
C PHE A 154 -2.87 -2.11 -16.86
N MET A 155 -4.07 -1.58 -16.60
CA MET A 155 -5.24 -2.00 -17.36
C MET A 155 -5.20 -1.48 -18.80
N ASN A 156 -4.39 -0.45 -19.07
CA ASN A 156 -4.17 0.12 -20.40
C ASN A 156 -2.84 -0.34 -21.02
N GLU A 157 -2.12 -1.29 -20.40
CA GLU A 157 -1.05 -2.05 -21.08
C GLU A 157 -1.72 -2.83 -22.21
N LYS A 158 -1.83 -2.20 -23.40
CA LYS A 158 -2.20 -2.90 -24.63
C LYS A 158 -1.27 -4.09 -24.73
N ASN A 159 -1.83 -5.28 -24.89
CA ASN A 159 -1.09 -6.48 -25.30
C ASN A 159 -0.36 -6.18 -26.62
N THR A 160 0.86 -5.64 -26.56
CA THR A 160 1.71 -5.39 -27.74
C THR A 160 2.88 -6.37 -27.80
N ASP A 161 2.77 -7.51 -27.12
CA ASP A 161 3.73 -8.60 -27.26
C ASP A 161 2.99 -9.80 -27.88
N GLY A 162 2.93 -9.79 -29.22
CA GLY A 162 2.60 -10.93 -30.07
C GLY A 162 3.83 -11.40 -30.80
#